data_AF-A0A0X8P207-F1
#
_entry.id   AF-A0A0X8P207-F1
#
_cell.length_a   1.000
_cell.length_b   1.000
_cell.length_c   1.000
_cell.angle_alpha   90.00
_cell.angle_beta   90.00
_cell.angle_gamma   90.00
#
_symmetry.space_group_name_H-M   'P 1'
#
loop_
_entity.id
_entity.type
_entity.pdbx_description
1 polymer ?
#
loop_
_entity_poly.entity_id
_entity_poly.type
_entity_poly.pdbx_seq_one_letter_code
_entity_poly.pdbx_strand_id
1 'polypeptide(L)' 'MKIRHYEPYAPLRARAYPAIGDQLDAIMKFAAHLQASGQALPDEVTSWVAQCRSVKQRYPKPTDAREAQA' A
#
# COMPACT_ATOMS: atom_id res chain seq x y z
N MET A 1 7.43 27.47 -38.00
CA MET A 1 7.30 26.06 -37.58
C MET A 1 7.17 26.03 -36.06
N LYS A 2 6.05 25.57 -35.51
CA LYS A 2 5.87 25.49 -34.04
C LYS A 2 6.46 24.17 -33.55
N ILE A 3 7.54 24.23 -32.78
CA ILE A 3 8.12 23.05 -32.14
C ILE A 3 7.13 22.61 -31.05
N ARG A 4 6.56 21.40 -31.20
CA ARG A 4 5.74 20.78 -30.16
C ARG A 4 6.69 20.00 -29.25
N HIS A 5 6.88 20.47 -28.03
CA HIS A 5 7.59 19.69 -27.01
C HIS A 5 6.71 18.48 -26.66
N TYR A 6 7.17 17.28 -27.00
CA TYR A 6 6.59 16.01 -26.60
C TYR A 6 7.35 15.51 -25.38
N GLU A 7 6.78 15.69 -24.19
CA GLU A 7 7.29 15.01 -23.00
C GLU A 7 6.79 13.56 -22.99
N PRO A 8 7.68 12.56 -22.80
CA PRO A 8 7.26 11.18 -22.64
C PRO A 8 6.32 11.03 -21.44
N TYR A 9 5.19 10.32 -21.62
CA TYR A 9 4.18 10.18 -20.56
C TYR A 9 4.65 9.32 -19.37
N ALA A 10 5.61 8.41 -19.58
CA ALA A 10 6.11 7.50 -18.55
C ALA A 10 6.78 8.24 -17.36
N PRO A 11 7.78 9.12 -17.56
CA PRO A 11 8.36 9.90 -16.46
C PRO A 11 7.35 10.84 -15.82
N LEU A 12 6.40 11.38 -16.61
CA LEU A 12 5.27 12.18 -16.13
C LEU A 12 4.41 11.44 -15.10
N ARG A 13 4.10 10.17 -15.37
CA ARG A 13 3.31 9.33 -14.45
C ARG A 13 4.11 8.90 -13.24
N ALA A 14 5.38 8.51 -13.43
CA ALA A 14 6.23 8.08 -12.34
C ALA A 14 6.37 9.15 -11.24
N ARG A 15 6.49 10.44 -11.62
CA ARG A 15 6.54 11.56 -10.66
C ARG A 15 5.19 11.90 -10.01
N ALA A 16 4.09 11.50 -10.63
CA ALA A 16 2.73 11.83 -10.17
C ALA A 16 2.11 10.73 -9.30
N TYR A 17 2.57 9.48 -9.44
CA TYR A 17 2.06 8.39 -8.63
C TYR A 17 2.49 8.51 -7.17
N PRO A 18 1.67 8.00 -6.22
CA PRO A 18 2.09 7.88 -4.83
C PRO A 18 3.39 7.10 -4.69
N ALA A 19 4.09 7.25 -3.57
CA ALA A 19 5.26 6.42 -3.32
C ALA A 19 4.89 4.94 -3.42
N ILE A 20 5.78 4.12 -3.98
CA ILE A 20 5.49 2.69 -4.23
C ILE A 20 5.07 1.97 -2.94
N GLY A 21 5.64 2.34 -1.79
CA GLY A 21 5.25 1.81 -0.49
C GLY A 21 3.78 2.08 -0.13
N ASP A 22 3.26 3.27 -0.45
CA ASP A 22 1.87 3.63 -0.19
C ASP A 22 0.91 2.86 -1.11
N GLN A 23 1.31 2.65 -2.37
CA GLN A 23 0.53 1.85 -3.31
C GLN A 23 0.45 0.39 -2.86
N LEU A 24 1.58 -0.19 -2.45
CA LEU A 24 1.64 -1.56 -1.90
C LEU A 24 0.84 -1.67 -0.58
N ASP A 25 0.89 -0.64 0.27
CA ASP A 25 0.09 -0.58 1.49
C ASP A 25 -1.42 -0.57 1.20
N ALA A 26 -1.84 0.17 0.17
CA ALA A 26 -3.23 0.19 -0.27
C ALA A 26 -3.68 -1.19 -0.78
N ILE A 27 -2.83 -1.90 -1.54
CA ILE A 27 -3.11 -3.26 -2.00
C ILE A 27 -3.22 -4.22 -0.83
N MET A 28 -2.32 -4.13 0.16
CA MET A 28 -2.37 -4.96 1.36
C MET A 28 -3.67 -4.74 2.15
N LYS A 29 -4.07 -3.47 2.34
CA LYS A 29 -5.35 -3.12 2.99
C LYS A 29 -6.56 -3.65 2.23
N PHE A 30 -6.52 -3.60 0.90
CA PHE A 30 -7.58 -4.17 0.06
C PHE A 30 -7.66 -5.69 0.22
N ALA A 31 -6.54 -6.41 0.16
CA ALA A 31 -6.51 -7.85 0.42
C ALA A 31 -7.03 -8.19 1.83
N ALA A 32 -6.60 -7.44 2.85
CA ALA A 32 -7.09 -7.56 4.22
C ALA A 32 -8.61 -7.35 4.34
N HIS A 33 -9.17 -6.42 3.58
CA HIS A 33 -10.62 -6.19 3.53
C HIS A 33 -11.37 -7.38 2.91
N LEU A 34 -10.87 -7.93 1.80
CA LEU A 34 -11.46 -9.11 1.15
C LEU A 34 -11.45 -10.34 2.08
N GLN A 35 -10.37 -10.56 2.82
CA GLN A 35 -10.31 -11.63 3.82
C GLN A 35 -11.37 -11.43 4.91
N ALA A 36 -11.49 -10.20 5.42
CA ALA A 36 -12.45 -9.85 6.45
C ALA A 36 -13.91 -10.00 5.96
N SER A 37 -14.16 -9.86 4.65
CA SER A 37 -15.46 -10.13 4.04
C SER A 37 -15.73 -11.61 3.76
N GLY A 38 -14.85 -12.52 4.17
CA GLY A 38 -15.00 -13.97 3.99
C GLY A 38 -14.59 -14.48 2.61
N GLN A 39 -13.95 -13.64 1.77
CA GLN A 39 -13.43 -14.09 0.49
C GLN A 39 -12.22 -14.99 0.69
N ALA A 40 -12.25 -16.18 0.08
CA ALA A 40 -11.07 -17.04 0.00
C ALA A 40 -10.01 -16.37 -0.89
N LEU A 41 -8.85 -16.07 -0.31
CA LEU A 41 -7.67 -15.59 -1.03
C LEU A 41 -6.60 -16.68 -1.08
N PRO A 42 -5.71 -16.68 -2.08
CA PRO A 42 -4.57 -17.59 -2.12
C PRO A 42 -3.73 -17.53 -0.85
N ASP A 43 -3.16 -18.68 -0.44
CA ASP A 43 -2.37 -18.80 0.79
C ASP A 43 -1.19 -17.82 0.84
N GLU A 44 -0.57 -17.56 -0.32
CA GLU A 44 0.51 -16.60 -0.45
C GLU A 44 0.07 -15.18 -0.09
N VAL A 45 -1.10 -14.75 -0.58
CA VAL A 45 -1.67 -13.44 -0.26
C VAL A 45 -2.03 -13.36 1.23
N THR A 46 -2.57 -14.43 1.77
CA THR A 46 -2.94 -14.50 3.19
C THR A 46 -1.72 -14.40 4.10
N SER A 47 -0.66 -15.13 3.75
CA SER A 47 0.63 -15.10 4.47
C SER A 47 1.29 -13.73 4.37
N TRP A 48 1.24 -13.11 3.20
CA TRP A 48 1.76 -11.76 2.99
C TRP A 48 1.04 -10.71 3.85
N VAL A 49 -0.30 -10.72 3.88
CA VAL A 49 -1.08 -9.82 4.74
C VAL A 49 -0.73 -10.03 6.22
N ALA A 50 -0.62 -11.28 6.67
CA ALA A 50 -0.23 -11.60 8.05
C ALA A 50 1.18 -11.07 8.39
N GLN A 51 2.14 -11.24 7.49
CA GLN A 51 3.49 -10.71 7.64
C GLN A 51 3.49 -9.17 7.74
N CYS A 52 2.78 -8.49 6.84
CA CYS A 52 2.67 -7.03 6.89
C CYS A 52 2.04 -6.53 8.20
N ARG A 53 0.99 -7.22 8.70
CA ARG A 53 0.38 -6.89 10.00
C ARG A 53 1.35 -7.09 11.15
N SER A 54 2.12 -8.17 11.17
CA SER A 54 3.13 -8.43 12.19
C SER A 54 4.21 -7.33 12.23
N VAL A 55 4.70 -6.88 11.07
CA VAL A 55 5.66 -5.78 10.99
C VAL A 55 5.06 -4.49 11.59
N LYS A 56 3.81 -4.17 11.24
CA LYS A 56 3.13 -2.97 11.75
C LYS A 56 2.85 -3.03 13.25
N GLN A 57 2.56 -4.21 13.78
CA GLN A 57 2.41 -4.41 15.23
C GLN A 57 3.75 -4.26 15.97
N ARG A 58 4.84 -4.76 15.37
CA ARG A 58 6.20 -4.63 15.93
C ARG A 58 6.71 -3.18 15.89
N TYR A 59 6.31 -2.42 14.89
CA TYR A 59 6.72 -1.04 14.67
C TYR A 59 5.47 -0.14 14.47
N PRO A 60 4.70 0.12 15.55
CA PRO A 60 3.48 0.91 15.45
C PRO A 60 3.80 2.36 15.09
N LYS A 61 2.86 3.06 14.46
CA LYS A 61 3.00 4.50 14.25
C LYS A 61 2.95 5.21 15.61
N PRO A 62 3.65 6.34 15.79
CA PRO A 62 3.62 7.07 17.05
C PRO A 62 2.21 7.46 17.52
N THR A 63 1.26 7.68 16.59
CA THR A 63 -0.14 7.93 16.91
C THR A 63 -0.81 6.68 17.52
N ASP A 64 -0.69 5.54 16.84
CA ASP A 64 -1.27 4.26 17.27
C ASP A 64 -0.73 3.81 18.65
N ALA A 65 0.55 4.08 18.93
CA ALA A 65 1.18 3.72 20.20
C ALA A 65 0.68 4.53 21.39
N ARG A 66 0.24 5.79 21.17
CA ARG A 66 -0.33 6.65 22.22
C ARG A 66 -1.75 6.25 22.59
N GLU A 67 -2.54 5.79 21.61
CA GLU A 67 -3.91 5.31 21.82
C GLU A 67 -3.94 3.97 22.58
N ALA A 68 -2.94 3.11 22.40
CA ALA A 68 -2.85 1.84 23.14
C ALA A 68 -2.50 1.99 24.64
N GLN A 69 -2.11 3.19 25.09
CA GLN A 69 -1.70 3.48 26.48
C GLN A 69 -2.75 4.26 27.27
N ALA A 70 -3.85 4.67 26.62
CA ALA A 70 -4.97 5.39 27.22
C ALA A 70 -6.15 4.43 27.48
#